data_AF-A0A832W9Z6-F1
#
_entry.id   AF-A0A832W9Z6-F1
#
_cell.length_a   1.000
_cell.length_b   1.000
_cell.length_c   1.000
_cell.angle_alpha   90.00
_cell.angle_beta   90.00
_cell.angle_gamma   90.00
#
_symmetry.space_group_name_H-M   'P 1'
#
loop_
_entity.id
_entity.type
_entity.pdbx_description
1 polymer ?
#
loop_
_entity_poly.entity_id
_entity_poly.type
_entity_poly.pdbx_seq_one_letter_code
_entity_poly.pdbx_strand_id
1 'polypeptide(L)'
;MKIIVVLLLSFVIVPAFATPLSDRTGLKNEFPIQLDNQTFNVITVANFDVQNLSFKDGHLVFSIQSSLNNNLGEIEIPNGLANGNLTFTLDGKQLTPKILHNERIAFVTLEFQGNGTHTLDVKGQTNLKL
;
A
#
# COMPACT_ATOMS: atom_id res chain seq x y z
N MET A 1 1.35 53.45 -21.96
CA MET A 1 2.39 53.00 -21.01
C MET A 1 1.77 52.85 -19.62
N LYS A 2 1.23 51.67 -19.27
CA LYS A 2 0.74 51.34 -17.90
C LYS A 2 0.26 49.87 -17.78
N ILE A 3 -0.18 49.25 -18.88
CA ILE A 3 -0.62 47.85 -18.90
C ILE A 3 0.52 46.86 -19.23
N ILE A 4 1.64 47.36 -19.77
CA ILE A 4 2.83 46.58 -20.11
C ILE A 4 3.60 46.09 -18.86
N VAL A 5 3.28 46.61 -17.66
CA VAL A 5 4.14 46.47 -16.47
C VAL A 5 3.68 45.39 -15.46
N VAL A 6 2.43 44.90 -15.52
CA VAL A 6 1.91 43.93 -14.52
C VAL A 6 1.74 42.50 -15.08
N LEU A 7 1.95 42.34 -16.39
CA LEU A 7 2.24 41.06 -17.00
C LEU A 7 3.76 40.80 -16.94
N LEU A 8 4.51 41.23 -15.91
CA LEU A 8 4.79 40.45 -14.69
C LEU A 8 4.29 38.99 -14.74
N LEU A 9 4.57 38.33 -15.86
CA LEU A 9 4.43 36.92 -16.12
C LEU A 9 5.54 36.18 -15.35
N SER A 10 5.61 36.43 -14.04
CA SER A 10 6.43 35.74 -13.06
C SER A 10 5.85 34.36 -12.78
N PHE A 11 5.67 33.56 -13.83
CA PHE A 11 5.52 32.11 -13.70
C PHE A 11 6.92 31.50 -13.80
N VAL A 12 7.71 31.69 -12.74
CA VAL A 12 8.88 30.86 -12.50
C VAL A 12 8.34 29.51 -12.06
N ILE A 13 8.23 28.57 -12.99
CA ILE A 13 7.95 27.18 -12.67
C ILE A 13 9.25 26.61 -12.11
N VAL A 14 9.44 26.70 -10.79
CA VAL A 14 10.52 25.97 -10.13
C VAL A 14 10.23 24.48 -10.22
N PRO A 15 11.09 23.66 -10.84
CA PRO A 15 10.94 22.21 -10.77
C PRO A 15 11.02 21.80 -9.30
N ALA A 16 9.96 21.16 -8.81
CA ALA A 16 9.98 20.51 -7.50
C ALA A 16 10.84 19.26 -7.61
N PHE A 17 12.14 19.38 -7.30
CA PHE A 17 13.00 18.21 -7.12
C PHE A 17 12.67 17.60 -5.76
N ALA A 18 11.81 16.58 -5.74
CA ALA A 18 11.69 15.74 -4.57
C ALA A 18 13.01 14.99 -4.37
N THR A 19 13.69 15.23 -3.24
CA THR A 19 14.82 14.42 -2.82
C THR A 19 14.34 12.98 -2.65
N PRO A 20 15.02 11.97 -3.24
CA PRO A 20 14.67 10.57 -3.03
C PRO A 20 14.61 10.28 -1.53
N LEU A 21 13.57 9.57 -1.10
CA LEU A 21 13.52 9.02 0.24
C LEU A 21 14.66 8.03 0.43
N SER A 22 15.10 7.86 1.67
CA SER A 22 16.04 6.78 1.98
C SER A 22 15.40 5.44 1.65
N ASP A 23 16.18 4.49 1.14
CA ASP A 23 15.76 3.11 0.86
C ASP A 23 15.22 2.37 2.10
N ARG A 24 15.28 3.01 3.29
CA ARG A 24 14.80 2.51 4.58
C ARG A 24 13.69 3.37 5.21
N THR A 25 13.17 4.37 4.51
CA THR A 25 12.07 5.19 5.04
C THR A 25 10.78 4.36 5.08
N GLY A 26 10.14 4.24 6.24
CA GLY A 26 8.83 3.61 6.36
C GLY A 26 7.69 4.58 6.05
N LEU A 27 7.05 4.41 4.90
CA LEU A 27 5.81 5.09 4.52
C LEU A 27 4.63 4.37 5.16
N LYS A 28 3.92 5.05 6.04
CA LYS A 28 2.72 4.53 6.71
C LYS A 28 1.47 4.93 5.92
N ASN A 29 0.65 3.95 5.56
CA ASN A 29 -0.69 4.15 5.01
C ASN A 29 -1.74 3.42 5.84
N GLU A 30 -2.97 3.94 5.82
CA GLU A 30 -4.13 3.35 6.47
C GLU A 30 -5.29 3.32 5.47
N PHE A 31 -5.83 2.13 5.24
CA PHE A 31 -6.86 1.88 4.25
C PHE A 31 -8.14 1.40 4.95
N PRO A 32 -9.15 2.28 5.09
CA PRO A 32 -10.44 1.90 5.66
C PRO A 32 -11.24 1.09 4.63
N ILE A 33 -11.67 -0.11 5.01
CA ILE A 33 -12.55 -0.99 4.23
C ILE A 33 -13.89 -1.10 4.96
N GLN A 34 -14.98 -0.73 4.27
CA GLN A 34 -16.33 -0.78 4.84
C GLN A 34 -17.07 -2.04 4.36
N LEU A 35 -17.55 -2.86 5.29
CA LEU A 35 -18.31 -4.09 5.06
C LEU A 35 -19.35 -4.27 6.17
N ASP A 36 -20.60 -4.60 5.84
CA ASP A 36 -21.68 -4.91 6.80
C ASP A 36 -21.78 -3.90 7.97
N ASN A 37 -21.72 -2.60 7.67
CA ASN A 37 -21.72 -1.49 8.63
C ASN A 37 -20.53 -1.45 9.63
N GLN A 38 -19.47 -2.21 9.34
CA GLN A 38 -18.21 -2.18 10.07
C GLN A 38 -17.10 -1.60 9.19
N THR A 39 -16.16 -0.90 9.82
CA THR A 39 -14.95 -0.41 9.16
C THR A 39 -13.74 -1.18 9.67
N PHE A 40 -12.97 -1.75 8.75
CA PHE A 40 -11.73 -2.44 9.02
C PHE A 40 -10.57 -1.60 8.46
N ASN A 41 -9.62 -1.22 9.31
CA ASN A 41 -8.46 -0.44 8.88
C ASN A 41 -7.29 -1.40 8.63
N VAL A 42 -6.88 -1.50 7.38
CA VAL A 42 -5.65 -2.20 7.00
C VAL A 42 -4.51 -1.19 7.05
N ILE A 43 -3.48 -1.48 7.82
CA ILE A 43 -2.33 -0.59 7.99
C ILE A 43 -1.15 -1.17 7.25
N THR A 44 -0.41 -0.35 6.51
CA THR A 44 0.84 -0.74 5.87
C THR A 44 1.97 0.19 6.30
N VAL A 45 3.16 -0.36 6.53
CA VAL A 45 4.41 0.41 6.67
C VAL A 45 5.44 -0.17 5.71
N ALA A 46 5.88 0.59 4.72
CA ALA A 46 6.76 0.06 3.67
C ALA A 46 7.79 1.06 3.19
N ASN A 47 8.90 0.58 2.63
CA ASN A 47 9.87 1.43 1.92
C ASN A 47 9.48 1.73 0.46
N PHE A 48 8.25 1.41 0.08
CA PHE A 48 7.63 1.66 -1.20
C PHE A 48 6.26 2.31 -1.00
N ASP A 49 5.73 2.91 -2.07
CA ASP A 49 4.42 3.54 -2.04
C ASP A 49 3.31 2.50 -2.24
N VAL A 50 2.38 2.41 -1.29
CA VAL A 50 1.15 1.64 -1.43
C VAL A 50 0.07 2.62 -1.84
N GLN A 51 -0.23 2.66 -3.13
CA GLN A 51 -1.08 3.69 -3.73
C GLN A 51 -2.57 3.45 -3.47
N ASN A 52 -2.98 2.19 -3.39
CA ASN A 52 -4.37 1.82 -3.21
C ASN A 52 -4.51 0.42 -2.61
N LEU A 53 -5.64 0.19 -1.96
CA LEU A 53 -6.10 -1.11 -1.51
C LEU A 53 -7.57 -1.29 -1.89
N SER A 54 -7.87 -2.38 -2.57
CA SER A 54 -9.25 -2.81 -2.82
C SER A 54 -9.54 -4.14 -2.14
N PHE A 55 -10.79 -4.34 -1.72
CA PHE A 55 -11.26 -5.60 -1.17
C PHE A 55 -12.42 -6.14 -2.01
N LYS A 56 -12.27 -7.36 -2.54
CA LYS A 56 -13.30 -8.01 -3.36
C LYS A 56 -13.20 -9.52 -3.26
N ASP A 57 -14.32 -10.21 -3.09
CA ASP A 57 -14.39 -11.68 -3.10
C ASP A 57 -13.42 -12.38 -2.12
N GLY A 58 -13.08 -11.73 -1.00
CA GLY A 58 -12.11 -12.23 -0.01
C GLY A 58 -10.64 -11.97 -0.36
N HIS A 59 -10.39 -11.16 -1.39
CA HIS A 59 -9.06 -10.72 -1.82
C HIS A 59 -8.81 -9.27 -1.41
N LEU A 60 -7.67 -9.02 -0.77
CA LEU A 60 -7.08 -7.71 -0.55
C LEU A 60 -6.04 -7.46 -1.65
N VAL A 61 -6.34 -6.54 -2.56
CA VAL A 61 -5.48 -6.24 -3.72
C VAL A 61 -4.83 -4.88 -3.52
N PHE A 62 -3.52 -4.88 -3.28
CA PHE A 62 -2.70 -3.70 -3.07
C PHE A 62 -2.03 -3.28 -4.38
N SER A 63 -2.16 -2.00 -4.73
CA SER A 63 -1.42 -1.38 -5.83
C SER A 63 -0.15 -0.74 -5.28
N ILE A 64 1.01 -1.19 -5.72
CA ILE A 64 2.31 -0.78 -5.20
C ILE A 64 3.10 -0.06 -6.30
N GLN A 65 3.75 1.04 -5.94
CA GLN A 65 4.76 1.69 -6.75
C GLN A 65 6.09 1.73 -5.98
N SER A 66 7.11 1.10 -6.55
CA SER A 66 8.46 1.13 -5.98
C SER A 66 9.48 1.73 -6.94
N SER A 67 10.39 2.53 -6.39
CA SER A 67 11.62 2.97 -7.07
C SER A 67 12.85 2.17 -6.64
N LEU A 68 12.68 1.20 -5.73
CA LEU A 68 13.75 0.42 -5.12
C LEU A 68 13.80 -0.98 -5.70
N ASN A 69 15.00 -1.56 -5.77
CA ASN A 69 15.12 -2.98 -6.08
C ASN A 69 14.78 -3.86 -4.87
N ASN A 70 15.07 -3.41 -3.64
CA ASN A 70 14.85 -4.17 -2.42
C ASN A 70 13.67 -3.58 -1.64
N ASN A 71 12.56 -4.31 -1.64
CA ASN A 71 11.30 -3.85 -1.05
C ASN A 71 11.02 -4.57 0.24
N LEU A 72 10.69 -3.81 1.28
CA LEU A 72 10.36 -4.27 2.62
C LEU A 72 9.05 -3.64 3.04
N GLY A 73 8.08 -4.46 3.44
CA GLY A 73 6.77 -4.01 3.86
C GLY A 73 6.24 -4.78 5.06
N GLU A 74 5.50 -4.06 5.89
CA GLU A 74 4.71 -4.59 6.99
C GLU A 74 3.23 -4.32 6.71
N ILE A 75 2.37 -5.30 6.99
CA ILE A 75 0.91 -5.17 6.84
C ILE A 75 0.23 -5.68 8.11
N GLU A 76 -0.67 -4.87 8.66
CA GLU A 76 -1.61 -5.28 9.70
C GLU A 76 -2.99 -5.50 9.06
N ILE A 77 -3.44 -6.75 9.06
CA ILE A 77 -4.75 -7.15 8.51
C ILE A 77 -5.67 -7.50 9.67
N PRO A 78 -6.81 -6.80 9.86
CA PRO A 78 -7.79 -7.18 10.87
C PRO A 78 -8.36 -8.60 10.64
N ASN A 79 -8.34 -9.45 11.68
CA ASN A 79 -8.84 -10.83 11.59
C ASN A 79 -10.36 -10.91 11.28
N GLY A 80 -11.11 -9.84 11.54
CA GLY A 80 -12.52 -9.75 11.16
C GLY A 80 -12.74 -9.55 9.65
N LEU A 81 -11.74 -9.02 8.95
CA LEU A 81 -11.77 -8.76 7.51
C LEU A 81 -11.30 -9.98 6.71
N ALA A 82 -10.11 -10.46 7.04
CA ALA A 82 -9.48 -11.63 6.43
C ALA A 82 -8.66 -12.40 7.47
N ASN A 83 -8.87 -13.71 7.57
CA ASN A 83 -8.19 -14.57 8.55
C ASN A 83 -7.81 -15.93 7.94
N GLY A 84 -7.34 -16.83 8.81
CA GLY A 84 -6.97 -18.19 8.46
C GLY A 84 -5.65 -18.26 7.68
N ASN A 85 -5.58 -19.20 6.73
CA ASN A 85 -4.42 -19.38 5.88
C ASN A 85 -4.37 -18.30 4.79
N LEU A 86 -3.72 -17.18 5.11
CA LEU A 86 -3.48 -16.10 4.15
C LEU A 86 -2.49 -16.57 3.07
N THR A 87 -2.84 -16.31 1.82
CA THR A 87 -1.98 -16.60 0.65
C THR A 87 -1.64 -15.31 -0.06
N PHE A 88 -0.36 -15.15 -0.43
CA PHE A 88 0.18 -13.92 -0.99
C PHE A 88 0.71 -14.17 -2.38
N THR A 89 0.35 -13.31 -3.32
CA THR A 89 0.80 -13.38 -4.71
C THR A 89 1.23 -11.99 -5.17
N LEU A 90 2.46 -11.84 -5.62
CA LEU A 90 2.97 -10.61 -6.23
C LEU A 90 3.11 -10.81 -7.74
N ASP A 91 2.41 -10.00 -8.52
CA ASP A 91 2.41 -10.06 -9.99
C ASP A 91 2.11 -11.48 -10.51
N GLY A 92 1.17 -12.18 -9.89
CA GLY A 92 0.80 -13.56 -10.23
C GLY A 92 1.76 -14.64 -9.70
N LYS A 93 2.85 -14.28 -9.01
CA LYS A 93 3.81 -15.23 -8.42
C LYS A 93 3.63 -15.33 -6.91
N GLN A 94 3.60 -16.54 -6.39
CA GLN A 94 3.42 -16.77 -4.97
C GLN A 94 4.58 -16.21 -4.14
N LEU A 95 4.25 -15.52 -3.03
CA LEU A 95 5.18 -15.08 -2.00
C LEU A 95 5.00 -15.88 -0.72
N THR A 96 6.06 -15.98 0.08
CA THR A 96 6.04 -16.61 1.40
C THR A 96 6.49 -15.59 2.45
N PRO A 97 5.64 -14.64 2.84
CA PRO A 97 5.98 -13.67 3.88
C PRO A 97 6.02 -14.33 5.26
N LYS A 98 6.64 -13.66 6.21
CA LYS A 98 6.53 -14.03 7.63
C LYS A 98 5.21 -13.50 8.17
N ILE A 99 4.42 -14.38 8.81
CA ILE A 99 3.11 -14.01 9.35
C ILE A 99 3.09 -14.35 10.84
N LEU A 100 2.68 -13.39 11.66
CA LEU A 100 2.40 -13.55 13.07
C LEU A 100 0.93 -13.24 13.31
N HIS A 101 0.24 -14.10 14.05
CA HIS A 101 -1.16 -13.91 14.39
C HIS A 101 -1.33 -13.60 15.87
N ASN A 102 -2.24 -12.69 16.18
CA ASN A 102 -2.84 -12.57 17.51
C ASN A 102 -4.37 -12.58 17.38
N GLU A 103 -5.09 -12.30 18.46
CA GLU A 103 -6.55 -12.31 18.48
C GLU A 103 -7.19 -11.27 17.55
N ARG A 104 -6.49 -10.17 17.24
CA ARG A 104 -7.03 -9.00 16.55
C ARG A 104 -6.58 -8.89 15.09
N ILE A 105 -5.31 -9.20 14.82
CA ILE A 105 -4.68 -8.98 13.51
C ILE A 105 -3.82 -10.16 13.09
N ALA A 106 -3.61 -10.25 11.78
CA ALA A 106 -2.43 -10.86 11.18
C ALA A 106 -1.40 -9.75 10.90
N PHE A 107 -0.21 -9.87 11.51
CA PHE A 107 0.95 -9.03 11.23
C PHE A 107 1.85 -9.74 10.23
N VAL A 108 2.03 -9.12 9.07
CA VAL A 108 2.75 -9.68 7.92
C VAL A 108 4.00 -8.87 7.67
N THR A 109 5.15 -9.54 7.54
CA THR A 109 6.38 -8.94 7.01
C THR A 109 6.69 -9.57 5.66
N LEU A 110 6.75 -8.74 4.62
CA LEU A 110 6.99 -9.16 3.25
C LEU A 110 8.24 -8.51 2.65
N GLU A 111 8.94 -9.27 1.82
CA GLU A 111 10.10 -8.81 1.08
C GLU A 111 9.97 -9.24 -0.38
N PHE A 112 10.33 -8.35 -1.30
CA PHE A 112 10.38 -8.70 -2.72
C PHE A 112 11.42 -7.87 -3.47
N GLN A 113 11.77 -8.36 -4.66
CA GLN A 113 12.74 -7.73 -5.55
C GLN A 113 12.04 -7.10 -6.75
N GLY A 114 12.54 -5.95 -7.21
CA GLY A 114 12.09 -5.29 -8.43
C GLY A 114 11.54 -3.88 -8.20
N ASN A 115 11.69 -3.06 -9.24
CA ASN A 115 11.17 -1.71 -9.30
C ASN A 115 9.95 -1.62 -10.22
N GLY A 116 9.23 -0.51 -10.14
CA GLY A 116 8.06 -0.23 -10.95
C GLY A 116 6.75 -0.48 -10.21
N THR A 117 5.71 -0.79 -10.98
CA THR A 117 4.37 -1.04 -10.46
C THR A 117 4.21 -2.53 -10.18
N HIS A 118 3.69 -2.85 -9.01
CA HIS A 118 3.44 -4.22 -8.58
C HIS A 118 2.01 -4.36 -8.06
N THR A 119 1.44 -5.55 -8.21
CA THR A 119 0.17 -5.92 -7.60
C THR A 119 0.39 -7.03 -6.59
N LEU A 120 0.10 -6.74 -5.32
CA LEU A 120 0.07 -7.75 -4.27
C LEU A 120 -1.39 -8.16 -4.02
N ASP A 121 -1.70 -9.42 -4.28
CA ASP A 121 -2.98 -10.05 -3.95
C ASP A 121 -2.81 -10.89 -2.69
N VAL A 122 -3.62 -10.59 -1.67
CA VAL A 122 -3.71 -11.35 -0.43
C VAL A 122 -5.10 -11.96 -0.33
N LYS A 123 -5.16 -13.27 -0.47
CA LYS A 123 -6.40 -14.03 -0.29
C LYS A 123 -6.45 -14.61 1.12
N GLY A 124 -7.55 -14.34 1.81
CA GLY A 124 -7.86 -14.91 3.12
C GLY A 124 -9.25 -15.53 3.15
N GLN A 125 -9.59 -16.12 4.30
CA GLN A 125 -10.98 -16.48 4.59
C GLN A 125 -11.68 -15.24 5.15
N THR A 126 -12.86 -14.92 4.61
CA THR A 126 -13.74 -13.90 5.17
C THR A 126 -14.99 -14.55 5.72
N ASN A 127 -15.40 -14.14 6.92
CA ASN A 127 -16.66 -14.58 7.53
C ASN A 127 -17.81 -13.59 7.25
N LEU A 128 -17.52 -12.53 6.48
CA LEU A 128 -18.46 -11.48 6.12
C LEU A 128 -19.23 -11.90 4.86
N LYS A 129 -20.49 -11.46 4.74
CA LYS A 129 -21.25 -11.66 3.50
C LYS A 129 -20.79 -10.62 2.48
N LEU A 130 -20.34 -11.09 1.33
CA LEU A 130 -19.91 -10.26 0.20
C LEU A 130 -21.09 -9.86 -0.67
#